data_AF-A0A3E1Y732-F1
#
_entry.id   AF-A0A3E1Y732-F1
#
_cell.length_a   1.000
_cell.length_b   1.000
_cell.length_c   1.000
_cell.angle_alpha   90.00
_cell.angle_beta   90.00
_cell.angle_gamma   90.00
#
_symmetry.space_group_name_H-M   'P 1'
#
loop_
_entity.id
_entity.type
_entity.pdbx_description
1 polymer ?
#
loop_
_entity_poly.entity_id
_entity_poly.type
_entity_poly.pdbx_seq_one_letter_code
_entity_poly.pdbx_strand_id
1 'polypeptide(L)'
;MRKKFLTWSLLCTCLIIEAQTPIKSRLTGVVEGIPNAPATLDEAYKIAKIKGQGTQHAITLPQGLYEDAKKKIDKIIGQLEANNTKTLTKEEAADEAVKRAASSNSFVAGSSEMQEAMKELQIKLQDEKFAEEFDAKSDKEKELYLKSLVKSHNVKGNPGTIGAATGNEIREFNALANEINTWKQSLMTKFYNKILQEDAKEHKSIDDKQKKALDALPVITSGEYSGPDPKKEKQINNEFFEDHVKLAKAKLDTTAKLWQNYKSEYLIGFANYDTKLAAIDYGYKYNLPEWRSGVAGLQKALLEIGNDLIYCNQKLTINAASWYVKSLDRSTTGTLNKTQTLALLYVSF
;
A
#
# COMPACT_ATOMS: atom_id res chain seq x y z
N MET A 1 -5.36 -13.67 -51.82
CA MET A 1 -5.55 -14.76 -50.83
C MET A 1 -4.99 -14.31 -49.49
N ARG A 2 -5.86 -13.98 -48.52
CA ARG A 2 -5.43 -13.54 -47.18
C ARG A 2 -5.09 -14.79 -46.34
N LYS A 3 -3.80 -15.01 -46.07
CA LYS A 3 -3.33 -16.02 -45.11
C LYS A 3 -3.73 -15.56 -43.70
N LYS A 4 -4.67 -16.29 -43.08
CA LYS A 4 -5.13 -16.07 -41.71
C LYS A 4 -4.06 -16.63 -40.76
N PHE A 5 -3.33 -15.76 -40.06
CA PHE A 5 -2.47 -16.16 -38.95
C PHE A 5 -3.34 -16.41 -37.72
N LEU A 6 -3.33 -17.63 -37.18
CA LEU A 6 -3.95 -17.97 -35.89
C LEU A 6 -2.99 -17.54 -34.77
N THR A 7 -3.42 -16.59 -33.94
CA THR A 7 -2.76 -16.27 -32.67
C THR A 7 -3.26 -17.23 -31.58
N TRP A 8 -2.52 -18.31 -31.32
CA TRP A 8 -2.73 -19.28 -30.23
C TRP A 8 -2.07 -18.84 -28.91
N SER A 9 -1.92 -17.54 -28.69
CA SER A 9 -1.15 -16.94 -27.59
C SER A 9 -1.87 -16.95 -26.24
N LEU A 10 -2.85 -17.83 -26.02
CA LEU A 10 -3.73 -17.81 -24.83
C LEU A 10 -3.50 -18.97 -23.86
N LEU A 11 -2.56 -19.87 -24.13
CA LEU A 11 -2.31 -21.08 -23.33
C LEU A 11 -1.04 -21.04 -22.46
N CYS A 12 -0.18 -20.02 -22.58
CA CYS A 12 1.09 -19.91 -21.85
C CYS A 12 1.11 -18.68 -20.92
N THR A 13 0.25 -18.66 -19.90
CA THR A 13 0.49 -17.85 -18.70
C THR A 13 0.22 -18.69 -17.46
N CYS A 14 1.07 -19.71 -17.26
CA CYS A 14 1.22 -20.33 -15.94
C CYS A 14 1.96 -19.33 -15.04
N LEU A 15 1.23 -18.38 -14.49
CA LEU A 15 1.60 -17.80 -13.20
C LEU A 15 0.84 -18.61 -12.16
N ILE A 16 1.56 -19.20 -11.22
CA ILE A 16 1.00 -19.63 -9.94
C ILE A 16 0.50 -18.34 -9.28
N ILE A 17 -0.72 -17.94 -9.59
CA ILE A 17 -1.41 -16.86 -8.91
C ILE A 17 -1.92 -17.51 -7.63
N GLU A 18 -1.35 -17.17 -6.48
CA GLU A 18 -1.96 -17.47 -5.18
C GLU A 18 -3.45 -17.10 -5.28
N ALA A 19 -4.34 -18.08 -5.11
CA ALA A 19 -5.74 -17.96 -5.46
C ALA A 19 -6.48 -17.09 -4.44
N GLN A 20 -6.39 -15.78 -4.62
CA GLN A 20 -7.16 -14.80 -3.85
C GLN A 20 -8.64 -14.94 -4.21
N THR A 21 -9.53 -14.88 -3.21
CA THR A 21 -10.98 -14.99 -3.43
C THR A 21 -11.64 -13.62 -3.27
N PRO A 22 -12.34 -13.09 -4.29
CA PRO A 22 -12.95 -11.78 -4.19
C PRO A 22 -14.14 -11.82 -3.23
N ILE A 23 -14.35 -10.73 -2.50
CA ILE A 23 -15.48 -10.58 -1.58
C ILE A 23 -16.64 -9.91 -2.32
N LYS A 24 -17.79 -10.59 -2.40
CA LYS A 24 -19.03 -10.07 -3.00
C LYS A 24 -19.76 -9.08 -2.10
N SER A 25 -19.09 -8.02 -1.65
CA SER A 25 -19.72 -6.98 -0.86
C SER A 25 -19.09 -5.62 -1.11
N ARG A 26 -19.84 -4.57 -0.77
CA ARG A 26 -19.36 -3.19 -0.76
C ARG A 26 -18.32 -3.03 0.33
N LEU A 27 -17.12 -2.61 -0.05
CA LEU A 27 -16.01 -2.43 0.90
C LEU A 27 -15.85 -0.97 1.37
N THR A 28 -16.68 -0.03 0.89
CA THR A 28 -16.59 1.40 1.25
C THR A 28 -16.69 1.64 2.75
N GLY A 29 -17.56 0.90 3.44
CA GLY A 29 -17.74 0.97 4.89
C GLY A 29 -16.53 0.50 5.72
N VAL A 30 -15.56 -0.18 5.11
CA VAL A 30 -14.33 -0.63 5.78
C VAL A 30 -13.44 0.57 6.14
N VAL A 31 -13.45 1.62 5.31
CA VAL A 31 -12.52 2.75 5.39
C VAL A 31 -13.13 4.04 5.94
N GLU A 32 -14.44 4.05 6.22
CA GLU A 32 -15.15 5.20 6.81
C GLU A 32 -14.63 5.57 8.22
N GLY A 33 -14.03 4.61 8.93
CA GLY A 33 -13.52 4.80 10.29
C GLY A 33 -12.12 5.41 10.39
N ILE A 34 -11.50 5.84 9.28
CA ILE A 34 -10.14 6.41 9.32
C ILE A 34 -10.20 7.79 10.03
N PRO A 35 -9.53 7.98 11.18
CA PRO A 35 -9.60 9.19 11.98
C PRO A 35 -8.95 10.37 11.26
N ASN A 36 -9.40 11.59 11.56
CA ASN A 36 -8.82 12.81 10.99
C ASN A 36 -7.40 13.08 11.50
N ALA A 37 -6.64 13.89 10.76
CA ALA A 37 -5.36 14.39 11.24
C ALA A 37 -5.55 15.35 12.44
N PRO A 38 -4.63 15.37 13.41
CA PRO A 38 -4.67 16.31 14.53
C PRO A 38 -4.62 17.76 14.04
N ALA A 39 -5.41 18.63 14.64
CA ALA A 39 -5.45 20.05 14.32
C ALA A 39 -4.33 20.85 15.01
N THR A 40 -3.79 20.33 16.12
CA THR A 40 -2.76 21.03 16.92
C THR A 40 -1.66 20.10 17.42
N LEU A 41 -0.52 20.68 17.81
CA LEU A 41 0.59 19.91 18.42
C LEU A 41 0.17 19.24 19.74
N ASP A 42 -0.66 19.91 20.55
CA ASP A 42 -1.18 19.37 21.82
C ASP A 42 -2.14 18.20 21.57
N GLU A 43 -3.02 18.31 20.57
CA GLU A 43 -3.89 17.22 20.17
C GLU A 43 -3.08 16.02 19.65
N ALA A 44 -2.06 16.26 18.81
CA ALA A 44 -1.17 15.22 18.33
C ALA A 44 -0.48 14.49 19.50
N TYR A 45 -0.04 15.23 20.52
CA TYR A 45 0.52 14.68 21.75
C TYR A 45 -0.49 13.85 22.56
N LYS A 46 -1.73 14.33 22.73
CA LYS A 46 -2.80 13.58 23.41
C LYS A 46 -3.15 12.27 22.70
N ILE A 47 -3.08 12.27 21.37
CA ILE A 47 -3.32 11.09 20.54
C ILE A 47 -2.15 10.10 20.66
N ALA A 48 -0.91 10.60 20.66
CA ALA A 48 0.27 9.75 20.75
C ALA A 48 0.49 9.20 22.17
N LYS A 49 0.73 7.89 22.31
CA LYS A 49 1.02 7.30 23.64
C LYS A 49 2.50 7.51 24.01
N ILE A 50 2.74 8.07 25.20
CA ILE A 50 4.05 8.02 25.86
C ILE A 50 4.21 6.61 26.46
N LYS A 51 5.28 5.89 26.12
CA LYS A 51 5.60 4.62 26.80
C LYS A 51 6.39 4.92 28.09
N GLY A 52 5.84 4.51 29.23
CA GLY A 52 6.60 4.24 30.45
C GLY A 52 7.04 5.46 31.27
N GLN A 53 7.00 5.29 32.59
CA GLN A 53 7.39 6.26 33.62
C GLN A 53 8.92 6.52 33.69
N GLY A 54 9.57 6.94 32.59
CA GLY A 54 11.03 7.09 32.64
C GLY A 54 11.69 8.04 31.64
N THR A 55 11.13 8.25 30.44
CA THR A 55 11.70 9.19 29.48
C THR A 55 10.58 9.87 28.72
N GLN A 56 10.36 11.17 29.00
CA GLN A 56 9.35 12.01 28.36
C GLN A 56 9.50 12.07 26.83
N HIS A 57 10.61 11.61 26.27
CA HIS A 57 10.97 11.73 24.85
C HIS A 57 10.59 10.53 23.94
N ALA A 58 10.12 9.41 24.48
CA ALA A 58 9.79 8.23 23.68
C ALA A 58 8.29 8.21 23.26
N ILE A 59 7.97 8.84 22.13
CA ILE A 59 6.64 8.78 21.54
C ILE A 59 6.48 7.47 20.77
N THR A 60 5.47 6.68 21.13
CA THR A 60 5.12 5.48 20.37
C THR A 60 4.02 5.76 19.36
N LEU A 61 4.00 4.95 18.30
CA LEU A 61 2.93 4.93 17.31
C LEU A 61 1.57 4.95 18.04
N PRO A 62 0.62 5.81 17.65
CA PRO A 62 -0.68 5.90 18.30
C PRO A 62 -1.50 4.64 17.99
N GLN A 63 -1.18 3.51 18.62
CA GLN A 63 -1.77 2.23 18.22
C GLN A 63 -3.30 2.28 18.37
N GLY A 64 -3.83 2.78 19.50
CA GLY A 64 -5.28 2.74 19.76
C GLY A 64 -6.18 3.53 18.80
N LEU A 65 -5.77 4.71 18.31
CA LEU A 65 -6.65 5.54 17.46
C LEU A 65 -6.83 4.96 16.05
N TYR A 66 -5.79 4.32 15.52
CA TYR A 66 -5.78 3.76 14.17
C TYR A 66 -6.06 2.26 14.15
N GLU A 67 -6.00 1.59 15.30
CA GLU A 67 -6.09 0.14 15.44
C GLU A 67 -7.42 -0.43 14.96
N ASP A 68 -8.55 0.24 15.22
CA ASP A 68 -9.86 -0.25 14.77
C ASP A 68 -9.99 -0.20 13.24
N ALA A 69 -9.60 0.92 12.63
CA ALA A 69 -9.62 1.06 11.17
C ALA A 69 -8.64 0.08 10.51
N LYS A 70 -7.42 -0.04 11.05
CA LYS A 70 -6.40 -0.97 10.57
C LYS A 70 -6.84 -2.43 10.70
N LYS A 71 -7.40 -2.84 11.85
CA LYS A 71 -7.94 -4.19 12.05
C LYS A 71 -9.07 -4.51 11.08
N LYS A 72 -9.95 -3.55 10.78
CA LYS A 72 -11.01 -3.74 9.78
C LYS A 72 -10.40 -3.98 8.40
N ILE A 73 -9.46 -3.15 7.97
CA ILE A 73 -8.77 -3.30 6.67
C ILE A 73 -8.01 -4.63 6.60
N ASP A 74 -7.15 -4.92 7.59
CA ASP A 74 -6.31 -6.12 7.62
C ASP A 74 -7.15 -7.40 7.70
N LYS A 75 -8.31 -7.37 8.37
CA LYS A 75 -9.25 -8.50 8.38
C LYS A 75 -9.78 -8.79 6.98
N ILE A 76 -10.16 -7.76 6.22
CA ILE A 76 -10.68 -7.94 4.86
C ILE A 76 -9.55 -8.35 3.90
N ILE A 77 -8.35 -7.77 4.03
CA ILE A 77 -7.17 -8.21 3.27
C ILE A 77 -6.89 -9.69 3.55
N GLY A 78 -6.89 -10.11 4.81
CA GLY A 78 -6.72 -11.52 5.18
C GLY A 78 -7.81 -12.44 4.63
N GLN A 79 -9.04 -11.94 4.43
CA GLN A 79 -10.11 -12.69 3.75
C GLN A 79 -9.90 -12.81 2.25
N LEU A 80 -9.35 -11.77 1.61
CA LEU A 80 -8.99 -11.78 0.18
C LEU A 80 -7.80 -12.71 -0.08
N GLU A 81 -6.85 -12.75 0.86
CA GLU A 81 -5.67 -13.61 0.87
C GLU A 81 -5.93 -15.02 1.39
N ALA A 82 -7.06 -15.25 2.08
CA ALA A 82 -7.48 -16.57 2.53
C ALA A 82 -7.79 -17.41 1.30
N ASN A 83 -6.75 -18.07 0.84
CA ASN A 83 -6.77 -19.11 -0.16
C ASN A 83 -7.97 -20.03 0.09
N ASN A 84 -8.95 -20.01 -0.82
CA ASN A 84 -9.67 -21.24 -1.14
C ASN A 84 -8.70 -22.13 -1.94
N THR A 85 -7.57 -22.51 -1.33
CA THR A 85 -6.73 -23.59 -1.80
C THR A 85 -7.51 -24.88 -1.54
N LYS A 86 -8.46 -25.16 -2.43
CA LYS A 86 -8.50 -26.53 -2.90
C LYS A 86 -7.22 -26.65 -3.73
N THR A 87 -6.16 -27.20 -3.14
CA THR A 87 -5.00 -27.62 -3.93
C THR A 87 -5.53 -28.68 -4.87
N LEU A 88 -5.88 -28.25 -6.09
CA LEU A 88 -6.37 -29.14 -7.11
C LEU A 88 -5.23 -30.11 -7.43
N THR A 89 -5.54 -31.40 -7.53
CA THR A 89 -4.57 -32.32 -8.13
C THR A 89 -4.28 -31.88 -9.57
N LYS A 90 -3.19 -32.40 -10.16
CA LYS A 90 -2.83 -32.06 -11.55
C LYS A 90 -3.98 -32.32 -12.52
N GLU A 91 -4.71 -33.40 -12.28
CA GLU A 91 -5.90 -33.80 -13.02
C GLU A 91 -7.09 -32.87 -12.77
N GLU A 92 -7.34 -32.46 -11.53
CA GLU A 92 -8.45 -31.54 -11.22
C GLU A 92 -8.19 -30.15 -11.84
N ALA A 93 -6.95 -29.66 -11.82
CA ALA A 93 -6.56 -28.41 -12.48
C ALA A 93 -6.69 -28.51 -14.01
N ALA A 94 -6.35 -29.66 -14.59
CA ALA A 94 -6.53 -29.93 -16.01
C ALA A 94 -8.01 -30.05 -16.39
N ASP A 95 -8.83 -30.69 -15.57
CA ASP A 95 -10.29 -30.80 -15.77
C ASP A 95 -10.95 -29.42 -15.72
N GLU A 96 -10.55 -28.55 -14.81
CA GLU A 96 -11.01 -27.16 -14.81
C GLU A 96 -10.53 -26.39 -16.05
N ALA A 97 -9.26 -26.57 -16.48
CA ALA A 97 -8.75 -26.00 -17.73
C ALA A 97 -9.56 -26.40 -18.96
N VAL A 98 -9.95 -27.67 -19.05
CA VAL A 98 -10.76 -28.20 -20.14
C VAL A 98 -12.19 -27.69 -20.08
N LYS A 99 -12.80 -27.66 -18.89
CA LYS A 99 -14.13 -27.08 -18.68
C LYS A 99 -14.17 -25.60 -19.06
N ARG A 100 -13.09 -24.85 -18.80
CA ARG A 100 -12.90 -23.44 -19.22
C ARG A 100 -12.79 -23.27 -20.73
N ALA A 101 -12.10 -24.19 -21.41
CA ALA A 101 -12.01 -24.17 -22.86
C ALA A 101 -13.34 -24.55 -23.53
N ALA A 102 -14.07 -25.51 -22.95
CA ALA A 102 -15.38 -25.91 -23.43
C ALA A 102 -16.43 -24.79 -23.29
N SER A 103 -16.44 -24.04 -22.19
CA SER A 103 -17.42 -22.95 -22.01
C SER A 103 -17.25 -21.79 -22.99
N SER A 104 -16.04 -21.59 -23.53
CA SER A 104 -15.69 -20.50 -24.44
C SER A 104 -15.54 -20.92 -25.91
N ASN A 105 -15.58 -22.22 -26.20
CA ASN A 105 -15.40 -22.77 -27.53
C ASN A 105 -16.38 -23.91 -27.80
N SER A 106 -17.34 -23.67 -28.69
CA SER A 106 -18.36 -24.67 -29.06
C SER A 106 -17.78 -25.94 -29.68
N PHE A 107 -16.60 -25.87 -30.32
CA PHE A 107 -15.91 -27.04 -30.84
C PHE A 107 -15.35 -27.91 -29.71
N VAL A 108 -14.74 -27.28 -28.69
CA VAL A 108 -14.25 -27.99 -27.50
C VAL A 108 -15.44 -28.53 -26.70
N ALA A 109 -16.51 -27.75 -26.54
CA ALA A 109 -17.74 -28.20 -25.86
C ALA A 109 -18.36 -29.44 -26.53
N GLY A 110 -18.34 -29.49 -27.86
CA GLY A 110 -18.96 -30.55 -28.66
C GLY A 110 -18.08 -31.76 -28.95
N SER A 111 -16.82 -31.79 -28.51
CA SER A 111 -15.90 -32.92 -28.74
C SER A 111 -15.23 -33.36 -27.44
N SER A 112 -15.59 -34.56 -26.97
CA SER A 112 -14.94 -35.20 -25.83
C SER A 112 -13.47 -35.50 -26.12
N GLU A 113 -13.14 -35.84 -27.36
CA GLU A 113 -11.76 -36.09 -27.81
C GLU A 113 -10.89 -34.84 -27.72
N MET A 114 -11.45 -33.68 -28.06
CA MET A 114 -10.74 -32.40 -27.94
C MET A 114 -10.54 -32.03 -26.47
N GLN A 115 -11.53 -32.32 -25.62
CA GLN A 115 -11.43 -32.14 -24.18
C GLN A 115 -10.33 -33.02 -23.56
N GLU A 116 -10.22 -34.28 -23.97
CA GLU A 116 -9.17 -35.21 -23.53
C GLU A 116 -7.77 -34.78 -24.01
N ALA A 117 -7.63 -34.38 -25.28
CA ALA A 117 -6.38 -33.84 -25.81
C ALA A 117 -5.91 -32.59 -25.05
N MET A 118 -6.84 -31.70 -24.71
CA MET A 118 -6.56 -30.51 -23.91
C MET A 118 -6.22 -30.86 -22.45
N LYS A 119 -6.87 -31.88 -21.88
CA LYS A 119 -6.54 -32.37 -20.54
C LYS A 119 -5.11 -32.89 -20.49
N GLU A 120 -4.73 -33.73 -21.45
CA GLU A 120 -3.38 -34.29 -21.53
C GLU A 120 -2.32 -33.19 -21.70
N LEU A 121 -2.57 -32.21 -22.58
CA LEU A 121 -1.67 -31.07 -22.74
C LEU A 121 -1.50 -30.33 -21.41
N GLN A 122 -2.58 -30.09 -20.69
CA GLN A 122 -2.53 -29.34 -19.44
C GLN A 122 -1.84 -30.10 -18.31
N ILE A 123 -1.98 -31.42 -18.25
CA ILE A 123 -1.22 -32.24 -17.30
C ILE A 123 0.28 -32.16 -17.62
N LYS A 124 0.66 -32.22 -18.91
CA LYS A 124 2.07 -32.12 -19.32
C LYS A 124 2.67 -30.73 -19.05
N LEU A 125 1.92 -29.65 -19.27
CA LEU A 125 2.37 -28.28 -18.99
C LEU A 125 2.57 -27.98 -17.50
N GLN A 126 2.07 -28.83 -16.61
CA GLN A 126 2.35 -28.76 -15.18
C GLN A 126 3.64 -29.50 -14.77
N ASP A 127 4.38 -30.08 -15.71
CA ASP A 127 5.76 -30.53 -15.53
C ASP A 127 6.69 -29.40 -15.95
N GLU A 128 7.49 -28.87 -15.01
CA GLU A 128 8.34 -27.69 -15.23
C GLU A 128 9.32 -27.89 -16.40
N LYS A 129 9.93 -29.08 -16.49
CA LYS A 129 10.88 -29.40 -17.55
C LYS A 129 10.19 -29.43 -18.91
N PHE A 130 9.01 -30.06 -18.99
CA PHE A 130 8.24 -30.06 -20.22
C PHE A 130 7.77 -28.64 -20.60
N ALA A 131 7.32 -27.83 -19.63
CA ALA A 131 6.84 -26.48 -19.87
C ALA A 131 7.95 -25.57 -20.44
N GLU A 132 9.16 -25.62 -19.88
CA GLU A 132 10.33 -24.91 -20.38
C GLU A 132 10.73 -25.40 -21.79
N GLU A 133 10.80 -26.72 -21.99
CA GLU A 133 11.10 -27.31 -23.31
C GLU A 133 10.03 -27.00 -24.36
N PHE A 134 8.76 -26.85 -23.94
CA PHE A 134 7.65 -26.50 -24.81
C PHE A 134 7.68 -25.01 -25.14
N ASP A 135 7.97 -24.14 -24.18
CA ASP A 135 8.01 -22.70 -24.40
C ASP A 135 9.19 -22.26 -25.28
N ALA A 136 10.33 -22.93 -25.16
CA ALA A 136 11.51 -22.72 -26.00
C ALA A 136 11.32 -23.10 -27.48
N LYS A 137 10.24 -23.80 -27.84
CA LYS A 137 9.94 -24.17 -29.24
C LYS A 137 9.45 -22.96 -30.04
N SER A 138 9.79 -22.93 -31.33
CA SER A 138 9.20 -21.97 -32.27
C SER A 138 7.70 -22.20 -32.44
N ASP A 139 6.96 -21.17 -32.88
CA ASP A 139 5.51 -21.26 -33.12
C ASP A 139 5.14 -22.43 -34.05
N LYS A 140 5.98 -22.71 -35.05
CA LYS A 140 5.79 -23.81 -35.99
C LYS A 140 5.94 -25.18 -35.32
N GLU A 141 6.87 -25.30 -34.37
CA GLU A 141 7.09 -26.53 -33.61
C GLU A 141 5.99 -26.74 -32.56
N LYS A 142 5.54 -25.67 -31.89
CA LYS A 142 4.36 -25.68 -31.01
C LYS A 142 3.12 -26.12 -31.79
N GLU A 143 2.90 -25.58 -32.99
CA GLU A 143 1.78 -25.95 -33.87
C GLU A 143 1.84 -27.44 -34.29
N LEU A 144 3.02 -27.95 -34.66
CA LEU A 144 3.20 -29.36 -35.03
C LEU A 144 2.93 -30.30 -33.86
N TYR A 145 3.40 -29.94 -32.65
CA TYR A 145 3.13 -30.69 -31.43
C TYR A 145 1.64 -30.74 -31.10
N LEU A 146 0.95 -29.60 -31.17
CA LEU A 146 -0.49 -29.56 -30.92
C LEU A 146 -1.28 -30.35 -31.98
N LYS A 147 -0.86 -30.29 -33.24
CA LYS A 147 -1.46 -31.11 -34.32
C LYS A 147 -1.27 -32.60 -34.11
N SER A 148 -0.09 -33.03 -33.65
CA SER A 148 0.14 -34.45 -33.36
C SER A 148 -0.69 -34.92 -32.17
N LEU A 149 -0.84 -34.09 -31.14
CA LEU A 149 -1.67 -34.37 -29.97
C LEU A 149 -3.17 -34.46 -30.33
N VAL A 150 -3.69 -33.49 -31.08
CA VAL A 150 -5.09 -33.51 -31.54
C VAL A 150 -5.35 -34.74 -32.43
N LYS A 151 -4.36 -35.14 -33.25
CA LYS A 151 -4.45 -36.35 -34.08
C LYS A 151 -4.42 -37.64 -33.25
N SER A 152 -3.59 -37.73 -32.20
CA SER A 152 -3.51 -38.94 -31.35
C SER A 152 -4.81 -39.21 -30.59
N HIS A 153 -5.61 -38.17 -30.35
CA HIS A 153 -6.93 -38.26 -29.73
C HIS A 153 -8.08 -38.42 -30.74
N ASN A 154 -7.80 -38.58 -32.04
CA ASN A 154 -8.81 -38.75 -33.10
C ASN A 154 -9.84 -37.62 -33.21
N VAL A 155 -9.47 -36.39 -32.82
CA VAL A 155 -10.36 -35.23 -32.90
C VAL A 155 -10.76 -34.97 -34.36
N LYS A 156 -12.06 -35.00 -34.65
CA LYS A 156 -12.61 -34.76 -35.99
C LYS A 156 -12.97 -33.29 -36.16
N GLY A 157 -12.41 -32.65 -37.19
CA GLY A 157 -12.70 -31.27 -37.55
C GLY A 157 -11.50 -30.34 -37.40
N ASN A 158 -11.62 -29.12 -37.95
CA ASN A 158 -10.58 -28.11 -37.84
C ASN A 158 -11.00 -27.15 -36.72
N PRO A 159 -10.24 -27.01 -35.61
CA PRO A 159 -10.62 -26.12 -34.52
C PRO A 159 -10.74 -24.71 -35.07
N GLY A 160 -11.98 -24.24 -35.17
CA GLY A 160 -12.30 -22.90 -35.64
C GLY A 160 -11.70 -21.83 -34.73
N THR A 161 -11.56 -20.63 -35.30
CA THR A 161 -11.05 -19.44 -34.63
C THR A 161 -11.76 -19.23 -33.28
N ILE A 162 -11.00 -19.11 -32.19
CA ILE A 162 -11.51 -18.88 -30.84
C ILE A 162 -12.41 -17.64 -30.85
N GLY A 163 -13.61 -17.75 -30.27
CA GLY A 163 -14.64 -16.72 -30.29
C GLY A 163 -14.24 -15.44 -29.54
N ALA A 164 -14.77 -14.30 -29.99
CA ALA A 164 -14.49 -12.95 -29.48
C ALA A 164 -14.87 -12.70 -28.00
N ALA A 165 -15.50 -13.65 -27.31
CA ALA A 165 -16.03 -13.49 -25.95
C ALA A 165 -14.93 -13.36 -24.89
N THR A 166 -13.90 -14.24 -24.91
CA THR A 166 -12.79 -14.19 -23.95
C THR A 166 -11.94 -12.93 -24.11
N GLY A 167 -11.81 -12.40 -25.33
CA GLY A 167 -11.08 -11.15 -25.59
C GLY A 167 -11.73 -9.91 -24.95
N ASN A 168 -13.05 -9.92 -24.77
CA ASN A 168 -13.77 -8.81 -24.13
C ASN A 168 -13.56 -8.78 -22.62
N GLU A 169 -13.63 -9.93 -21.94
CA GLU A 169 -13.40 -10.05 -20.49
C GLU A 169 -11.96 -9.62 -20.13
N ILE A 170 -10.97 -10.09 -20.90
CA ILE A 170 -9.55 -9.72 -20.73
C ILE A 170 -9.36 -8.21 -20.87
N ARG A 171 -9.98 -7.61 -21.89
CA ARG A 171 -9.87 -6.18 -22.14
C ARG A 171 -10.55 -5.35 -21.06
N GLU A 172 -11.72 -5.77 -20.58
CA GLU A 172 -12.44 -5.10 -19.49
C GLU A 172 -11.63 -5.15 -18.18
N PHE A 173 -11.10 -6.33 -17.81
CA PHE A 173 -10.26 -6.48 -16.64
C PHE A 173 -8.99 -5.62 -16.74
N ASN A 174 -8.25 -5.71 -17.85
CA ASN A 174 -7.01 -4.95 -18.05
C ASN A 174 -7.26 -3.43 -18.03
N ALA A 175 -8.38 -2.97 -18.58
CA ALA A 175 -8.77 -1.56 -18.51
C ALA A 175 -8.98 -1.12 -17.05
N LEU A 176 -9.77 -1.88 -16.28
CA LEU A 176 -10.03 -1.58 -14.88
C LEU A 176 -8.75 -1.63 -14.02
N ALA A 177 -7.91 -2.64 -14.22
CA ALA A 177 -6.64 -2.78 -13.52
C ALA A 177 -5.70 -1.60 -13.81
N ASN A 178 -5.60 -1.18 -15.07
CA ASN A 178 -4.79 -0.03 -15.48
C ASN A 178 -5.32 1.29 -14.90
N GLU A 179 -6.64 1.48 -14.86
CA GLU A 179 -7.26 2.64 -14.23
C GLU A 179 -6.95 2.72 -12.74
N ILE A 180 -7.13 1.62 -11.99
CA ILE A 180 -6.83 1.55 -10.56
C ILE A 180 -5.35 1.81 -10.30
N ASN A 181 -4.46 1.20 -11.10
CA ASN A 181 -3.01 1.40 -10.96
C ASN A 181 -2.62 2.86 -11.22
N THR A 182 -3.17 3.48 -12.26
CA THR A 182 -2.90 4.89 -12.59
C THR A 182 -3.42 5.82 -11.50
N TRP A 183 -4.61 5.55 -10.97
CA TRP A 183 -5.17 6.29 -9.85
C TRP A 183 -4.34 6.14 -8.57
N LYS A 184 -3.91 4.92 -8.23
CA LYS A 184 -2.98 4.65 -7.11
C LYS A 184 -1.70 5.46 -7.26
N GLN A 185 -1.06 5.42 -8.42
CA GLN A 185 0.16 6.19 -8.68
C GLN A 185 -0.08 7.71 -8.57
N SER A 186 -1.22 8.20 -9.06
CA SER A 186 -1.60 9.61 -8.90
C SER A 186 -1.72 10.00 -7.41
N LEU A 187 -2.39 9.18 -6.59
CA LEU A 187 -2.49 9.42 -5.15
C LEU A 187 -1.11 9.43 -4.47
N MET A 188 -0.24 8.49 -4.86
CA MET A 188 1.13 8.40 -4.35
C MET A 188 1.93 9.68 -4.63
N THR A 189 1.93 10.15 -5.88
CA THR A 189 2.67 11.34 -6.30
C THR A 189 2.07 12.63 -5.75
N LYS A 190 0.75 12.76 -5.73
CA LYS A 190 0.07 13.99 -5.28
C LYS A 190 0.14 14.17 -3.78
N PHE A 191 0.04 13.08 -3.01
CA PHE A 191 -0.18 13.14 -1.56
C PHE A 191 0.86 12.35 -0.78
N TYR A 192 0.89 11.02 -0.89
CA TYR A 192 1.67 10.14 -0.01
C TYR A 192 3.13 10.55 0.07
N ASN A 193 3.81 10.70 -1.08
CA ASN A 193 5.22 11.06 -1.13
C ASN A 193 5.49 12.44 -0.53
N LYS A 194 4.55 13.39 -0.66
CA LYS A 194 4.69 14.74 -0.11
C LYS A 194 4.46 14.78 1.40
N ILE A 195 3.51 13.99 1.90
CA ILE A 195 3.25 13.89 3.34
C ILE A 195 4.42 13.22 4.07
N LEU A 196 5.10 12.26 3.41
CA LEU A 196 6.25 11.56 3.96
C LEU A 196 7.59 12.26 3.74
N GLN A 197 7.64 13.38 3.03
CA GLN A 197 8.88 14.15 2.93
C GLN A 197 9.28 14.66 4.31
N GLU A 198 10.49 14.29 4.74
CA GLU A 198 11.01 14.69 6.05
C GLU A 198 11.43 16.17 6.07
N ASP A 199 10.98 16.89 7.09
CA ASP A 199 11.33 18.30 7.34
C ASP A 199 12.74 18.50 7.92
N ALA A 200 13.59 17.46 7.89
CA ALA A 200 14.91 17.45 8.50
C ALA A 200 15.80 18.61 8.02
N LYS A 201 15.66 19.03 6.75
CA LYS A 201 16.45 20.14 6.19
C LYS A 201 16.09 21.51 6.78
N GLU A 202 14.81 21.76 7.02
CA GLU A 202 14.35 23.06 7.52
C GLU A 202 14.65 23.20 9.00
N HIS A 203 14.44 22.14 9.78
CA HIS A 203 14.87 22.10 11.18
C HIS A 203 16.39 22.19 11.30
N LYS A 204 17.15 21.51 10.45
CA LYS A 204 18.61 21.65 10.41
C LYS A 204 19.06 23.09 10.13
N SER A 205 18.35 23.83 9.28
CA SER A 205 18.67 25.24 9.05
C SER A 205 18.48 26.10 10.30
N ILE A 206 17.53 25.76 11.17
CA ILE A 206 17.35 26.43 12.46
C ILE A 206 18.48 26.02 13.41
N ASP A 207 18.82 24.73 13.47
CA ASP A 207 19.95 24.21 14.27
C ASP A 207 21.28 24.90 13.89
N ASP A 208 21.56 25.05 12.59
CA ASP A 208 22.78 25.69 12.08
C ASP A 208 22.84 27.18 12.46
N LYS A 209 21.71 27.88 12.45
CA LYS A 209 21.62 29.28 12.91
C LYS A 209 21.80 29.38 14.42
N GLN A 210 21.20 28.46 15.19
CA GLN A 210 21.35 28.40 16.64
C GLN A 210 22.81 28.20 17.01
N LYS A 211 23.48 27.21 16.38
CA LYS A 211 24.90 26.94 16.61
C LYS A 211 25.75 28.18 16.34
N LYS A 212 25.54 28.85 15.20
CA LYS A 212 26.26 30.08 14.86
C LYS A 212 26.03 31.20 15.89
N ALA A 213 24.82 31.34 16.42
CA ALA A 213 24.50 32.33 17.44
C ALA A 213 25.17 32.02 18.79
N LEU A 214 25.22 30.74 19.18
CA LEU A 214 25.92 30.27 20.38
C LEU A 214 27.43 30.47 20.26
N ASP A 215 28.03 30.11 19.13
CA ASP A 215 29.46 30.25 18.85
C ASP A 215 29.91 31.73 18.84
N ALA A 216 28.99 32.68 18.62
CA ALA A 216 29.25 34.12 18.63
C ALA A 216 29.19 34.75 20.03
N LEU A 217 28.79 34.00 21.07
CA LEU A 217 28.72 34.54 22.42
C LEU A 217 30.13 34.84 22.97
N PRO A 218 30.35 36.04 23.55
CA PRO A 218 31.60 36.33 24.22
C PRO A 218 31.75 35.45 25.46
N VAL A 219 32.97 34.97 25.69
CA VAL A 219 33.33 34.31 26.95
C VAL A 219 33.36 35.36 28.05
N ILE A 220 32.60 35.12 29.12
CA ILE A 220 32.65 35.92 30.33
C ILE A 220 33.42 35.14 31.40
N THR A 221 34.20 35.87 32.19
CA THR A 221 34.89 35.32 33.37
C THR A 221 34.26 35.92 34.62
N SER A 222 33.75 35.07 35.51
CA SER A 222 33.16 35.48 36.79
C SER A 222 33.48 34.44 37.85
N GLY A 223 34.40 34.75 38.75
CA GLY A 223 34.90 33.80 39.76
C GLY A 223 35.66 32.65 39.09
N GLU A 224 35.31 31.40 39.43
CA GLU A 224 35.87 30.18 38.82
C GLU A 224 35.25 29.82 37.47
N TYR A 225 34.16 30.48 37.07
CA TYR A 225 33.49 30.22 35.80
C TYR A 225 34.15 30.99 34.65
N SER A 226 34.54 30.25 33.61
CA SER A 226 34.96 30.77 32.31
C SER A 226 34.14 30.06 31.23
N GLY A 227 33.28 30.82 30.56
CA GLY A 227 32.39 30.28 29.53
C GLY A 227 31.46 31.34 28.93
N PRO A 228 30.64 30.97 27.94
CA PRO A 228 29.59 31.84 27.41
C PRO A 228 28.64 32.30 28.53
N ASP A 229 28.06 33.49 28.42
CA ASP A 229 27.07 33.96 29.40
C ASP A 229 25.86 33.00 29.46
N PRO A 230 25.63 32.30 30.60
CA PRO A 230 24.58 31.28 30.70
C PRO A 230 23.16 31.86 30.49
N LYS A 231 22.95 33.14 30.81
CA LYS A 231 21.66 33.80 30.57
C LYS A 231 21.43 34.01 29.09
N LYS A 232 22.45 34.47 28.35
CA LYS A 232 22.36 34.68 26.90
C LYS A 232 22.27 33.36 26.15
N GLU A 233 23.02 32.35 26.57
CA GLU A 233 22.94 30.99 26.02
C GLU A 233 21.51 30.44 26.13
N LYS A 234 20.90 30.56 27.31
CA LYS A 234 19.50 30.18 27.53
C LYS A 234 18.52 30.99 26.67
N GLN A 235 18.78 32.28 26.48
CA GLN A 235 17.93 33.15 25.66
C GLN A 235 17.94 32.72 24.19
N ILE A 236 19.14 32.49 23.63
CA ILE A 236 19.33 31.97 22.27
C ILE A 236 18.67 30.59 22.12
N ASN A 237 18.91 29.69 23.07
CA ASN A 237 18.31 28.36 23.05
C ASN A 237 16.77 28.42 23.06
N ASN A 238 16.15 29.40 23.70
CA ASN A 238 14.70 29.59 23.71
C ASN A 238 14.18 30.18 22.41
N GLU A 239 14.83 31.21 21.87
CA GLU A 239 14.46 31.84 20.60
C GLU A 239 14.42 30.81 19.45
N PHE A 240 15.51 30.06 19.26
CA PHE A 240 15.57 29.06 18.18
C PHE A 240 14.62 27.89 18.42
N PHE A 241 14.36 27.53 19.68
CA PHE A 241 13.34 26.53 19.99
C PHE A 241 11.92 26.99 19.62
N GLU A 242 11.57 28.25 19.90
CA GLU A 242 10.30 28.84 19.46
C GLU A 242 10.18 28.82 17.93
N ASP A 243 11.27 29.05 17.21
CA ASP A 243 11.33 28.90 15.75
C ASP A 243 11.05 27.45 15.30
N HIS A 244 11.63 26.43 15.96
CA HIS A 244 11.29 25.03 15.69
C HIS A 244 9.82 24.72 15.91
N VAL A 245 9.23 25.20 17.02
CA VAL A 245 7.82 24.99 17.34
C VAL A 245 6.91 25.71 16.33
N LYS A 246 7.27 26.93 15.92
CA LYS A 246 6.53 27.69 14.91
C LYS A 246 6.56 26.98 13.56
N LEU A 247 7.72 26.47 13.14
CA LEU A 247 7.86 25.66 11.93
C LEU A 247 7.01 24.39 12.02
N ALA A 248 7.09 23.66 13.12
CA ALA A 248 6.31 22.45 13.34
C ALA A 248 4.79 22.69 13.27
N LYS A 249 4.30 23.81 13.83
CA LYS A 249 2.88 24.21 13.73
C LYS A 249 2.47 24.49 12.28
N ALA A 250 3.26 25.28 11.55
CA ALA A 250 2.97 25.61 10.15
C ALA A 250 2.97 24.37 9.25
N LYS A 251 3.87 23.42 9.53
CA LYS A 251 3.93 22.13 8.83
C LYS A 251 2.77 21.24 9.16
N LEU A 252 2.38 21.13 10.43
CA LEU A 252 1.19 20.38 10.82
C LEU A 252 -0.05 20.90 10.07
N ASP A 253 -0.27 22.21 10.03
CA ASP A 253 -1.41 22.79 9.31
C ASP A 253 -1.39 22.45 7.81
N THR A 254 -0.23 22.59 7.17
CA THR A 254 -0.07 22.31 5.73
C THR A 254 -0.27 20.82 5.42
N THR A 255 0.38 19.94 6.18
CA THR A 255 0.35 18.50 5.94
C THR A 255 -1.01 17.90 6.36
N ALA A 256 -1.68 18.44 7.38
CA ALA A 256 -3.03 18.03 7.76
C ALA A 256 -4.03 18.35 6.64
N LYS A 257 -3.94 19.54 6.02
CA LYS A 257 -4.76 19.88 4.84
C LYS A 257 -4.48 18.95 3.66
N LEU A 258 -3.21 18.64 3.40
CA LEU A 258 -2.82 17.71 2.35
C LEU A 258 -3.36 16.30 2.60
N TRP A 259 -3.32 15.86 3.85
CA TRP A 259 -3.89 14.57 4.28
C TRP A 259 -5.41 14.53 4.15
N GLN A 260 -6.12 15.61 4.49
CA GLN A 260 -7.59 15.67 4.30
C GLN A 260 -7.96 15.58 2.82
N ASN A 261 -7.22 16.25 1.94
CA ASN A 261 -7.39 16.13 0.49
C ASN A 261 -7.12 14.68 0.03
N TYR A 262 -6.06 14.05 0.55
CA TYR A 262 -5.76 12.65 0.25
C TYR A 262 -6.93 11.73 0.66
N LYS A 263 -7.42 11.86 1.90
CA LYS A 263 -8.57 11.11 2.40
C LYS A 263 -9.81 11.31 1.53
N SER A 264 -10.12 12.55 1.15
CA SER A 264 -11.27 12.86 0.32
C SER A 264 -11.16 12.22 -1.08
N GLU A 265 -10.02 12.39 -1.76
CA GLU A 265 -9.81 11.78 -3.08
C GLU A 265 -9.81 10.25 -3.01
N TYR A 266 -9.25 9.69 -1.95
CA TYR A 266 -9.28 8.25 -1.68
C TYR A 266 -10.71 7.74 -1.53
N LEU A 267 -11.52 8.33 -0.65
CA LEU A 267 -12.89 7.86 -0.38
C LEU A 267 -13.78 7.95 -1.63
N ILE A 268 -13.68 9.04 -2.40
CA ILE A 268 -14.42 9.20 -3.65
C ILE A 268 -13.98 8.15 -4.68
N GLY A 269 -12.67 8.01 -4.90
CA GLY A 269 -12.15 7.03 -5.86
C GLY A 269 -12.44 5.59 -5.44
N PHE A 270 -12.31 5.26 -4.16
CA PHE A 270 -12.65 3.94 -3.62
C PHE A 270 -14.11 3.59 -3.89
N ALA A 271 -15.06 4.50 -3.60
CA ALA A 271 -16.47 4.28 -3.89
C ALA A 271 -16.75 4.07 -5.39
N ASN A 272 -16.07 4.83 -6.25
CA ASN A 272 -16.16 4.68 -7.70
C ASN A 272 -15.65 3.31 -8.17
N TYR A 273 -14.46 2.90 -7.72
CA TYR A 273 -13.87 1.62 -8.13
C TYR A 273 -14.60 0.43 -7.53
N ASP A 274 -15.06 0.52 -6.29
CA ASP A 274 -15.94 -0.49 -5.70
C ASP A 274 -17.24 -0.63 -6.51
N THR A 275 -17.78 0.47 -7.06
CA THR A 275 -18.94 0.44 -7.98
C THR A 275 -18.62 -0.28 -9.29
N LYS A 276 -17.45 -0.04 -9.88
CA LYS A 276 -16.99 -0.77 -11.06
C LYS A 276 -16.79 -2.27 -10.77
N LEU A 277 -16.24 -2.61 -9.60
CA LEU A 277 -16.05 -4.00 -9.16
C LEU A 277 -17.39 -4.72 -8.96
N ALA A 278 -18.39 -4.05 -8.38
CA ALA A 278 -19.74 -4.60 -8.27
C ALA A 278 -20.41 -4.80 -9.64
N ALA A 279 -20.20 -3.89 -10.61
CA ALA A 279 -20.75 -4.01 -11.96
C ALA A 279 -20.16 -5.22 -12.73
N ILE A 280 -18.99 -5.70 -12.33
CA ILE A 280 -18.40 -6.95 -12.84
C ILE A 280 -18.73 -8.17 -11.96
N ASP A 281 -19.74 -8.07 -11.09
CA ASP A 281 -20.10 -9.08 -10.06
C ASP A 281 -18.87 -9.58 -9.29
N TYR A 282 -17.94 -8.67 -8.96
CA TYR A 282 -16.68 -8.99 -8.28
C TYR A 282 -15.88 -10.10 -8.98
N GLY A 283 -15.93 -10.12 -10.31
CA GLY A 283 -15.25 -11.11 -11.16
C GLY A 283 -16.03 -12.40 -11.37
N TYR A 284 -17.14 -12.64 -10.67
CA TYR A 284 -17.93 -13.86 -10.83
C TYR A 284 -18.69 -13.93 -12.16
N LYS A 285 -18.88 -12.79 -12.83
CA LYS A 285 -19.36 -12.79 -14.22
C LYS A 285 -18.34 -13.37 -15.20
N TYR A 286 -17.06 -13.41 -14.83
CA TYR A 286 -16.00 -13.95 -15.68
C TYR A 286 -16.00 -15.47 -15.65
N ASN A 287 -15.77 -16.05 -16.83
CA ASN A 287 -15.77 -17.49 -17.02
C ASN A 287 -14.46 -18.14 -16.56
N LEU A 288 -13.38 -17.36 -16.40
CA LEU A 288 -12.06 -17.84 -15.97
C LEU A 288 -11.78 -17.48 -14.49
N PRO A 289 -11.46 -18.47 -13.63
CA PRO A 289 -11.10 -18.28 -12.23
C PRO A 289 -9.93 -17.32 -11.98
N GLU A 290 -8.95 -17.25 -12.89
CA GLU A 290 -7.79 -16.36 -12.78
C GLU A 290 -8.20 -14.89 -12.74
N TRP A 291 -9.24 -14.50 -13.50
CA TRP A 291 -9.75 -13.13 -13.46
C TRP A 291 -10.51 -12.84 -12.17
N ARG A 292 -11.05 -13.86 -11.50
CA ARG A 292 -11.64 -13.71 -10.16
C ARG A 292 -10.55 -13.42 -9.13
N SER A 293 -9.44 -14.15 -9.20
CA SER A 293 -8.26 -13.87 -8.37
C SER A 293 -7.67 -12.49 -8.66
N GLY A 294 -7.59 -12.11 -9.94
CA GLY A 294 -7.20 -10.76 -10.35
C GLY A 294 -8.10 -9.67 -9.75
N VAL A 295 -9.42 -9.89 -9.70
CA VAL A 295 -10.36 -8.96 -9.07
C VAL A 295 -10.17 -8.87 -7.56
N ALA A 296 -9.89 -9.99 -6.89
CA ALA A 296 -9.53 -9.99 -5.48
C ALA A 296 -8.25 -9.15 -5.23
N GLY A 297 -7.27 -9.27 -6.12
CA GLY A 297 -6.06 -8.44 -6.12
C GLY A 297 -6.36 -6.95 -6.26
N LEU A 298 -7.34 -6.58 -7.10
CA LEU A 298 -7.80 -5.19 -7.21
C LEU A 298 -8.47 -4.72 -5.91
N GLN A 299 -9.32 -5.53 -5.28
CA GLN A 299 -9.93 -5.20 -3.98
C GLN A 299 -8.85 -4.99 -2.90
N LYS A 300 -7.86 -5.87 -2.86
CA LYS A 300 -6.71 -5.76 -1.95
C LYS A 300 -5.95 -4.45 -2.20
N ALA A 301 -5.61 -4.14 -3.45
CA ALA A 301 -4.89 -2.92 -3.80
C ALA A 301 -5.64 -1.64 -3.39
N LEU A 302 -6.97 -1.61 -3.49
CA LEU A 302 -7.80 -0.50 -3.02
C LEU A 302 -7.76 -0.33 -1.48
N LEU A 303 -7.72 -1.44 -0.74
CA LEU A 303 -7.64 -1.45 0.71
C LEU A 303 -6.24 -1.07 1.22
N GLU A 304 -5.18 -1.49 0.52
CA GLU A 304 -3.80 -1.12 0.84
C GLU A 304 -3.57 0.40 0.81
N ILE A 305 -4.24 1.12 -0.09
CA ILE A 305 -4.21 2.60 -0.11
C ILE A 305 -4.79 3.18 1.19
N GLY A 306 -5.79 2.51 1.79
CA GLY A 306 -6.32 2.87 3.11
C GLY A 306 -5.27 2.69 4.23
N ASN A 307 -4.45 1.64 4.14
CA ASN A 307 -3.31 1.45 5.04
C ASN A 307 -2.23 2.54 4.84
N ASP A 308 -1.96 2.97 3.60
CA ASP A 308 -1.07 4.09 3.31
C ASP A 308 -1.58 5.40 3.92
N LEU A 309 -2.90 5.66 3.83
CA LEU A 309 -3.53 6.85 4.42
C LEU A 309 -3.41 6.87 5.96
N ILE A 310 -3.60 5.71 6.61
CA ILE A 310 -3.40 5.54 8.05
C ILE A 310 -1.94 5.80 8.42
N TYR A 311 -1.00 5.22 7.67
CA TYR A 311 0.43 5.39 7.92
C TYR A 311 0.87 6.86 7.82
N CYS A 312 0.41 7.58 6.79
CA CYS A 312 0.64 9.02 6.65
C CYS A 312 0.14 9.80 7.88
N ASN A 313 -1.07 9.51 8.36
CA ASN A 313 -1.62 10.21 9.54
C ASN A 313 -0.82 9.92 10.81
N GLN A 314 -0.40 8.66 10.99
CA GLN A 314 0.45 8.24 12.10
C GLN A 314 1.78 9.01 12.11
N LYS A 315 2.45 9.13 10.96
CA LYS A 315 3.72 9.85 10.84
C LYS A 315 3.57 11.34 11.15
N LEU A 316 2.55 11.98 10.59
CA LEU A 316 2.21 13.37 10.89
C LEU A 316 1.97 13.57 12.39
N THR A 317 1.19 12.68 13.01
CA THR A 317 0.87 12.74 14.45
C THR A 317 2.12 12.63 15.31
N ILE A 318 3.00 11.66 15.04
CA ILE A 318 4.23 11.45 15.81
C ILE A 318 5.18 12.65 15.68
N ASN A 319 5.34 13.19 14.48
CA ASN A 319 6.21 14.34 14.23
C ASN A 319 5.71 15.57 15.01
N ALA A 320 4.40 15.85 14.97
CA ALA A 320 3.79 16.95 15.72
C ALA A 320 3.90 16.75 17.24
N ALA A 321 3.60 15.54 17.73
CA ALA A 321 3.72 15.21 19.14
C ALA A 321 5.16 15.37 19.66
N SER A 322 6.16 15.01 18.85
CA SER A 322 7.59 15.09 19.21
C SER A 322 8.03 16.52 19.48
N TRP A 323 7.54 17.48 18.71
CA TRP A 323 7.82 18.89 18.95
C TRP A 323 7.08 19.45 20.17
N TYR A 324 5.87 18.95 20.44
CA TYR A 324 5.14 19.32 21.66
C TYR A 324 5.84 18.84 22.93
N VAL A 325 6.25 17.57 22.97
CA VAL A 325 7.00 16.99 24.10
C VAL A 325 8.23 17.82 24.45
N LYS A 326 9.06 18.16 23.45
CA LYS A 326 10.25 18.99 23.65
C LYS A 326 9.91 20.36 24.27
N SER A 327 8.69 20.87 24.07
CA SER A 327 8.24 22.13 24.68
C SER A 327 7.85 21.98 26.15
N LEU A 328 7.33 20.82 26.55
CA LEU A 328 6.90 20.55 27.93
C LEU A 328 8.10 20.44 28.88
N ASP A 329 9.17 19.76 28.46
CA ASP A 329 10.38 19.53 29.28
C ASP A 329 11.12 20.83 29.66
N ARG A 330 10.87 21.91 28.92
CA ARG A 330 11.42 23.24 29.22
C ARG A 330 10.68 23.99 30.32
N SER A 331 9.39 23.70 30.51
CA SER A 331 8.59 24.30 31.60
C SER A 331 8.95 23.70 32.97
N THR A 332 9.28 22.41 33.02
CA THR A 332 9.79 21.72 34.22
C THR A 332 11.22 22.13 34.57
N THR A 333 12.09 22.41 33.57
CA THR A 333 13.38 23.08 33.82
C THR A 333 13.23 24.55 34.22
N GLY A 334 12.12 25.22 33.89
CA GLY A 334 11.80 26.56 34.40
C GLY A 334 11.51 26.58 35.90
N THR A 335 10.87 25.53 36.42
CA THR A 335 10.51 25.40 37.84
C THR A 335 11.71 24.93 38.67
N LEU A 336 12.45 23.92 38.18
CA LEU A 336 13.71 23.46 38.81
C LEU A 336 14.77 24.57 38.85
N ASN A 337 14.90 25.38 37.80
CA ASN A 337 15.83 26.52 37.82
C ASN A 337 15.36 27.63 38.75
N LYS A 338 14.06 27.88 38.94
CA LYS A 338 13.59 28.83 39.96
C LYS A 338 13.96 28.35 41.35
N THR A 339 13.77 27.06 41.65
CA THR A 339 14.13 26.45 42.94
C THR A 339 15.65 26.41 43.14
N GLN A 340 16.44 26.12 42.11
CA GLN A 340 17.90 26.13 42.18
C GLN A 340 18.48 27.56 42.24
N THR A 341 17.88 28.54 41.54
CA THR A 341 18.27 29.96 41.63
C THR A 341 17.90 30.53 43.00
N LEU A 342 16.74 30.16 43.55
CA LEU A 342 16.37 30.49 44.94
C LEU A 342 17.30 29.81 45.94
N ALA A 343 17.64 28.53 45.76
CA ALA A 343 18.59 27.83 46.62
C ALA A 343 19.98 28.46 46.58
N LEU A 344 20.48 28.86 45.40
CA LEU A 344 21.75 29.57 45.24
C LEU A 344 21.72 30.99 45.88
N LEU A 345 20.57 31.67 45.83
CA LEU A 345 20.38 32.95 46.54
C LEU A 345 20.33 32.76 48.07
N TYR A 346 19.79 31.65 48.57
CA TYR A 346 19.74 31.33 50.01
C TYR A 346 21.07 30.82 50.60
N VAL A 347 22.02 30.37 49.77
CA VAL A 347 23.39 30.01 50.22
C VAL A 347 24.34 31.22 50.16
N SER A 348 23.87 32.37 49.65
CA SER A 348 24.67 33.60 49.47
C SER A 348 24.27 34.76 50.41
N PHE A 349 23.45 34.49 51.42
CA PHE A 349 23.18 35.33 52.59
C PHE A 349 23.37 34.48 53.84
#